data_AF-A0A1G1T0Y9-F1
#
_entry.id   AF-A0A1G1T0Y9-F1
#
_cell.length_a   1.000
_cell.length_b   1.000
_cell.length_c   1.000
_cell.angle_alpha   90.00
_cell.angle_beta   90.00
_cell.angle_gamma   90.00
#
_symmetry.space_group_name_H-M   'P 1'
#
loop_
_entity.id
_entity.type
_entity.pdbx_description
1 polymer ?
#
loop_
_entity_poly.entity_id
_entity_poly.type
_entity_poly.pdbx_seq_one_letter_code
_entity_poly.pdbx_strand_id
1 'polypeptide(L)'
;MVFVFTWLRAVLLFYRSIAPFMLGISGLILAAVLLPALHEGWGEGLLPGLLLTKLATAPVVWYLSEQLRPGQYWFYFNLGVSRRRLWSGVVALDGLLFLGGVLAMRAGVA
;
A
#
# COMPACT_ATOMS: atom_id res chain seq x y z
N MET A 1 -0.23 19.96 17.12
CA MET A 1 0.94 19.15 16.69
C MET A 1 0.90 17.71 17.22
N VAL A 2 0.68 17.46 18.51
CA VAL A 2 0.68 16.09 19.10
C VAL A 2 -0.25 15.10 18.38
N PHE A 3 -1.47 15.50 18.01
CA PHE A 3 -2.44 14.62 17.34
C PHE A 3 -1.96 14.06 15.98
N VAL A 4 -1.23 14.86 15.19
CA VAL A 4 -0.74 14.42 13.87
C VAL A 4 0.36 13.38 14.06
N PHE A 5 1.27 13.59 15.01
CA PHE A 5 2.32 12.62 15.34
C PHE A 5 1.74 11.31 15.88
N THR A 6 0.74 11.37 16.76
CA THR A 6 0.05 10.17 17.26
C THR A 6 -0.62 9.40 16.12
N TRP A 7 -1.30 10.10 15.22
CA TRP A 7 -1.93 9.48 14.05
C TRP A 7 -0.90 8.84 13.11
N LEU A 8 0.20 9.53 12.81
CA LEU A 8 1.23 9.03 11.90
C LEU A 8 1.94 7.80 12.49
N ARG A 9 2.22 7.80 13.80
CA ARG A 9 2.74 6.62 14.51
C ARG A 9 1.74 5.47 14.50
N ALA A 10 0.44 5.75 14.70
CA ALA A 10 -0.60 4.73 14.62
C ALA A 10 -0.66 4.09 13.23
N VAL A 11 -0.59 4.90 12.16
CA VAL A 11 -0.54 4.40 10.78
C VAL A 11 0.70 3.54 10.55
N LEU A 12 1.89 3.96 10.99
CA LEU A 12 3.11 3.18 10.82
C LEU A 12 3.09 1.84 11.57
N LEU A 13 2.59 1.84 12.82
CA LEU A 13 2.43 0.62 13.61
C LEU A 13 1.43 -0.33 12.96
N PHE A 14 0.32 0.20 12.45
CA PHE A 14 -0.68 -0.59 11.75
C PHE A 14 -0.14 -1.12 10.42
N TYR A 15 0.54 -0.27 9.64
CA TYR A 15 1.19 -0.65 8.38
C TYR A 15 2.15 -1.81 8.58
N ARG A 16 2.97 -1.80 9.64
CA ARG A 16 3.89 -2.92 9.95
C ARG A 16 3.19 -4.28 10.03
N SER A 17 1.95 -4.33 10.53
CA SER A 17 1.20 -5.59 10.63
C SER A 17 0.64 -6.09 9.29
N ILE A 18 0.47 -5.19 8.33
CA ILE A 18 -0.17 -5.46 7.03
C ILE A 18 0.85 -5.46 5.88
N ALA A 19 2.02 -4.86 6.09
CA ALA A 19 3.09 -4.73 5.12
C ALA A 19 3.47 -6.04 4.41
N PRO A 20 3.54 -7.22 5.07
CA PRO A 20 3.85 -8.46 4.36
C PRO A 20 2.85 -8.78 3.23
N PHE A 21 1.56 -8.54 3.45
CA PHE A 21 0.53 -8.74 2.43
C PHE A 21 0.63 -7.69 1.32
N MET A 22 0.77 -6.42 1.71
CA MET A 22 0.85 -5.31 0.76
C MET A 22 2.09 -5.39 -0.13
N LEU A 23 3.25 -5.70 0.45
CA LEU A 23 4.52 -5.85 -0.26
C LEU A 23 4.52 -7.11 -1.13
N GLY A 24 3.95 -8.23 -0.65
CA GLY A 24 3.82 -9.44 -1.46
C GLY A 24 2.99 -9.18 -2.71
N ILE A 25 1.83 -8.53 -2.56
CA ILE A 25 0.97 -8.15 -3.70
C ILE A 25 1.67 -7.14 -4.60
N SER A 26 2.32 -6.11 -4.04
CA SER A 26 3.10 -5.13 -4.82
C SER A 26 4.19 -5.82 -5.65
N GLY A 27 4.93 -6.75 -5.06
CA GLY A 27 5.98 -7.51 -5.73
C GLY A 27 5.42 -8.34 -6.88
N LEU A 28 4.28 -8.98 -6.70
CA LEU A 28 3.60 -9.72 -7.77
C LEU A 28 3.16 -8.80 -8.92
N ILE A 29 2.57 -7.65 -8.61
CA ILE A 29 2.16 -6.66 -9.63
C ILE A 29 3.38 -6.17 -10.41
N LEU A 30 4.46 -5.79 -9.72
CA LEU A 30 5.67 -5.29 -10.36
C LEU A 30 6.34 -6.38 -11.21
N ALA A 31 6.43 -7.61 -10.71
CA ALA A 31 6.99 -8.74 -11.46
C ALA A 31 6.19 -9.04 -12.73
N ALA A 32 4.86 -8.98 -12.66
CA ALA A 32 3.99 -9.19 -13.82
C ALA A 32 4.19 -8.12 -14.91
N VAL A 33 4.53 -6.89 -14.52
CA VAL A 33 4.74 -5.78 -15.46
C VAL A 33 6.18 -5.62 -15.91
N LEU A 34 7.15 -6.09 -15.14
CA LEU A 34 8.57 -5.99 -15.48
C LEU A 34 8.90 -6.68 -16.81
N LEU A 35 8.32 -7.86 -17.05
CA LEU A 35 8.58 -8.63 -18.27
C LEU A 35 8.15 -7.88 -19.56
N PRO A 36 6.89 -7.42 -19.71
CA PRO A 36 6.51 -6.62 -20.86
C PRO A 36 7.23 -5.27 -20.91
N ALA A 37 7.50 -4.62 -19.77
CA ALA A 37 8.20 -3.35 -19.74
C ALA A 37 9.65 -3.44 -20.28
N LEU A 38 10.33 -4.58 -20.10
CA LEU A 38 11.67 -4.82 -20.67
C LEU A 38 11.67 -5.06 -22.18
N HIS A 39 10.59 -5.63 -22.74
CA HIS A 39 10.51 -5.96 -24.16
C HIS A 39 9.85 -4.85 -25.00
N GLU A 40 8.80 -4.24 -24.49
CA GLU A 40 7.95 -3.27 -25.20
C GLU A 40 8.15 -1.82 -24.70
N GLY A 41 8.89 -1.65 -23.60
CA GLY A 41 9.10 -0.35 -22.96
C GLY A 41 7.93 0.09 -22.08
N TRP A 42 8.04 1.29 -21.51
CA TRP A 42 7.04 1.86 -20.62
C TRP A 42 5.98 2.64 -21.40
N GLY A 43 4.81 2.01 -21.64
CA GLY A 43 3.67 2.69 -22.27
C GLY A 43 3.09 3.83 -21.43
N GLU A 44 2.57 4.88 -22.08
CA GLU A 44 2.06 6.09 -21.41
C GLU A 44 0.92 5.82 -20.40
N GLY A 45 0.10 4.78 -20.63
CA GLY A 45 -0.99 4.37 -19.75
C GLY A 45 -0.59 3.42 -18.61
N LEU A 46 0.66 2.94 -18.58
CA LEU A 46 1.06 1.86 -17.67
C LEU A 46 1.07 2.31 -16.20
N LEU A 47 1.58 3.51 -15.93
CA LEU A 47 1.69 4.05 -14.58
C LEU A 47 0.33 4.31 -13.89
N PRO A 48 -0.66 4.99 -14.53
CA PRO A 48 -1.99 5.10 -13.95
C PRO A 48 -2.70 3.74 -13.84
N GLY A 49 -2.50 2.83 -14.80
CA GLY A 49 -3.02 1.46 -14.73
C GLY A 49 -2.49 0.70 -13.50
N LEU A 50 -1.17 0.71 -13.29
CA LEU A 50 -0.51 0.11 -12.13
C LEU A 50 -1.02 0.68 -10.80
N LEU A 51 -1.21 1.99 -10.72
CA LEU A 51 -1.76 2.64 -9.52
C LEU A 51 -3.20 2.18 -9.24
N LEU A 52 -4.04 2.11 -10.28
CA LEU A 52 -5.42 1.63 -10.15
C LEU A 52 -5.46 0.16 -9.72
N THR A 53 -4.63 -0.70 -10.34
CA THR A 53 -4.49 -2.11 -9.93
C THR A 53 -4.06 -2.19 -8.46
N LYS A 54 -3.10 -1.37 -8.04
CA LYS A 54 -2.64 -1.34 -6.64
C LYS A 54 -3.76 -0.92 -5.69
N LEU A 55 -4.51 0.14 -6.01
CA LEU A 55 -5.66 0.58 -5.20
C LEU A 55 -6.75 -0.49 -5.13
N ALA A 56 -7.00 -1.22 -6.22
CA ALA A 56 -7.94 -2.33 -6.25
C ALA A 56 -7.56 -3.49 -5.33
N THR A 57 -6.30 -3.59 -4.88
CA THR A 57 -5.86 -4.61 -3.92
C THR A 57 -6.18 -4.26 -2.47
N ALA A 58 -6.47 -2.99 -2.17
CA ALA A 58 -6.74 -2.54 -0.81
C ALA A 58 -7.97 -3.23 -0.16
N PRO A 59 -9.12 -3.42 -0.84
CA PRO A 59 -10.25 -4.17 -0.29
C PRO A 59 -9.92 -5.63 0.04
N VAL A 60 -9.09 -6.28 -0.78
CA VAL A 60 -8.67 -7.68 -0.56
C VAL A 60 -7.83 -7.78 0.70
N VAL A 61 -6.82 -6.92 0.83
CA VAL A 61 -5.97 -6.88 2.03
C VAL A 61 -6.77 -6.49 3.27
N TRP A 62 -7.72 -5.58 3.12
CA TRP A 62 -8.64 -5.20 4.20
C TRP A 62 -9.46 -6.39 4.69
N TYR A 63 -10.07 -7.14 3.78
CA TYR A 63 -10.83 -8.34 4.12
C TYR A 63 -9.97 -9.40 4.81
N LEU A 64 -8.80 -9.73 4.26
CA LEU A 64 -7.89 -10.71 4.85
C LEU A 64 -7.39 -10.28 6.22
N SER A 65 -7.08 -9.00 6.38
CA SER A 65 -6.65 -8.42 7.66
C SER A 65 -7.75 -8.55 8.73
N GLU A 66 -9.02 -8.38 8.34
CA GLU A 66 -10.15 -8.56 9.25
C GLU A 66 -10.29 -10.00 9.73
N GLN A 67 -10.15 -10.96 8.82
CA GLN A 67 -10.30 -12.38 9.13
C GLN A 67 -9.15 -12.91 10.00
N LEU A 68 -7.92 -12.49 9.69
CA LEU A 68 -6.74 -13.00 10.38
C LEU A 68 -6.50 -12.32 11.74
N ARG A 69 -6.96 -11.08 11.92
CA ARG A 69 -6.70 -10.29 13.14
C ARG A 69 -7.91 -9.44 13.56
N PRO A 70 -9.03 -10.06 13.96
CA PRO A 70 -10.27 -9.35 14.29
C PRO A 70 -10.12 -8.32 15.43
N GLY A 71 -9.19 -8.54 16.37
CA GLY A 71 -8.96 -7.65 17.53
C GLY A 71 -7.99 -6.48 17.30
N GLN A 72 -7.38 -6.35 16.11
CA GLN A 72 -6.26 -5.42 15.91
C GLN A 72 -6.61 -3.93 16.09
N TYR A 73 -7.88 -3.55 15.95
CA TYR A 73 -8.28 -2.14 16.02
C TYR A 73 -8.42 -1.59 17.43
N TRP A 74 -8.52 -2.46 18.45
CA TRP A 74 -8.80 -2.04 19.82
C TRP A 74 -7.79 -1.01 20.34
N PHE A 75 -6.51 -1.27 20.12
CA PHE A 75 -5.42 -0.35 20.50
C PHE A 75 -5.58 1.03 19.87
N TYR A 76 -5.90 1.08 18.57
CA TYR A 76 -5.96 2.35 17.84
C TYR A 76 -7.23 3.14 18.12
N PHE A 77 -8.34 2.46 18.44
CA PHE A 77 -9.56 3.14 18.91
C PHE A 77 -9.33 3.85 20.24
N ASN A 78 -8.56 3.27 21.16
CA ASN A 78 -8.18 3.93 22.41
C ASN A 78 -7.26 5.15 22.19
N LEU A 79 -6.56 5.21 21.05
CA LEU A 79 -5.81 6.40 20.62
C LEU A 79 -6.68 7.45 19.91
N GLY A 80 -8.00 7.24 19.84
CA GLY A 80 -8.94 8.14 19.14
C GLY A 80 -8.86 8.07 17.62
N VAL A 81 -8.23 7.03 17.06
CA VAL A 81 -8.09 6.86 15.61
C VAL A 81 -9.16 5.89 15.10
N SER A 82 -10.01 6.37 14.20
CA SER A 82 -11.05 5.54 13.58
C SER A 82 -10.45 4.58 12.55
N ARG A 83 -11.11 3.43 12.35
CA ARG A 83 -10.75 2.43 11.34
C ARG A 83 -10.58 3.03 9.94
N ARG A 84 -11.51 3.88 9.51
CA ARG A 84 -11.45 4.56 8.20
C ARG A 84 -10.17 5.40 8.06
N ARG A 85 -9.79 6.11 9.13
CA ARG A 85 -8.62 6.99 9.16
C ARG A 85 -7.28 6.24 9.20
N LEU A 86 -7.26 5.03 9.77
CA LEU A 86 -6.11 4.11 9.68
C LEU A 86 -5.94 3.61 8.25
N TRP A 87 -7.01 3.07 7.67
CA TRP A 87 -6.98 2.49 6.33
C TRP A 87 -6.67 3.54 5.27
N SER A 88 -7.20 4.77 5.37
CA SER A 88 -6.81 5.84 4.45
C SER A 88 -5.32 6.17 4.54
N GLY A 89 -4.75 6.20 5.75
CA GLY A 89 -3.33 6.41 5.97
C GLY A 89 -2.47 5.28 5.39
N VAL A 90 -2.88 4.02 5.60
CA VAL A 90 -2.20 2.84 5.05
C VAL A 90 -2.24 2.82 3.53
N VAL A 91 -3.42 3.04 2.92
CA VAL A 91 -3.56 3.05 1.46
C VAL A 91 -2.74 4.18 0.83
N ALA A 92 -2.75 5.37 1.45
CA ALA A 92 -1.94 6.50 0.98
C ALA A 92 -0.43 6.20 1.09
N LEU A 93 0.03 5.73 2.25
CA LEU A 93 1.44 5.39 2.46
C LEU A 93 1.91 4.30 1.49
N ASP A 94 1.14 3.22 1.39
CA ASP A 94 1.47 2.08 0.53
C ASP A 94 1.42 2.44 -0.96
N GLY A 95 0.47 3.28 -1.36
CA GLY A 95 0.39 3.82 -2.71
C GLY A 95 1.60 4.69 -3.06
N LEU A 96 2.05 5.54 -2.13
CA LEU A 96 3.27 6.34 -2.31
C LEU A 96 4.52 5.46 -2.42
N LEU A 97 4.65 4.44 -1.56
CA LEU A 97 5.76 3.49 -1.63
C LEU A 97 5.76 2.71 -2.95
N PHE A 98 4.59 2.26 -3.39
CA PHE A 98 4.43 1.57 -4.66
C PHE A 98 4.79 2.45 -5.85
N LEU A 99 4.28 3.70 -5.91
CA LEU A 99 4.63 4.66 -6.95
C LEU A 99 6.13 4.96 -6.96
N GLY A 100 6.73 5.17 -5.79
CA GLY A 100 8.18 5.36 -5.67
C GLY A 100 8.96 4.16 -6.23
N GLY A 101 8.52 2.93 -5.92
CA GLY A 101 9.10 1.70 -6.46
C GLY A 101 8.95 1.58 -7.99
N VAL A 102 7.77 1.88 -8.53
CA VAL A 102 7.50 1.90 -9.97
C VAL A 102 8.41 2.90 -10.68
N LEU A 103 8.53 4.12 -10.15
CA LEU A 103 9.35 5.18 -10.72
C LEU A 103 10.84 4.83 -10.66
N ALA A 104 11.31 4.26 -9.55
CA ALA A 104 12.68 3.78 -9.43
C ALA A 104 12.98 2.66 -10.42
N MET A 105 12.06 1.71 -10.59
CA MET A 105 12.16 0.63 -11.58
C MET A 105 12.22 1.20 -13.01
N ARG A 106 11.36 2.16 -13.33
CA ARG A 106 11.38 2.84 -14.64
C ARG A 106 12.72 3.54 -14.90
N ALA A 107 13.24 4.26 -13.91
CA ALA A 107 14.51 4.97 -14.01
C ALA A 107 15.72 4.03 -14.15
N GLY A 108 15.64 2.80 -13.62
CA GLY A 108 16.71 1.80 -13.74
C GLY A 108 16.67 0.96 -15.01
N VAL A 109 15.56 0.98 -15.76
CA VAL A 109 15.36 0.25 -17.03
C VAL A 109 15.52 1.16 -18.26
N ALA A 110 15.41 2.48 -18.08
CA ALA A 110 15.65 3.50 -19.12
C ALA A 110 17.15 3.75 -19.33
#